data_AF-A0A6I6NH87-F1
#
_entry.id   AF-A0A6I6NH87-F1
#
_cell.length_a   1.000
_cell.length_b   1.000
_cell.length_c   1.000
_cell.angle_alpha   90.00
_cell.angle_beta   90.00
_cell.angle_gamma   90.00
#
_symmetry.space_group_name_H-M   'P 1'
#
loop_
_entity.id
_entity.type
_entity.pdbx_description
1 polymer ?
#
loop_
_entity_poly.entity_id
_entity_poly.type
_entity_poly.pdbx_seq_one_letter_code
_entity_poly.pdbx_strand_id
1 'polypeptide(L)'
;MTESVFYAYAVVRNAAGLDTALEGVVGVAGAPVHMVSEGPGSDLTAAVSPVPAEEFQERALRRHLEDLDWLEAVARAHHSVIEALAAHTTVLPLRLATVYLDDGRIRAMLHEDAELFSQTLQRLAGQLEWGVKIYVEPQPDTRRPGPASAAGSASAADTTADTGPGRAYLRARRAQRHSREECYEAAREAAERVESIGRAMATDHARHRVQQGELATGAGENVVNDAYLLTHEATAEFRKRVLDAAHGLPGVRIDVTGPWAPYSFVAPPGTEDPATDRPP
;
A
#
# COMPACT_ATOMS: atom_id res chain seq x y z
N MET A 1 27.67 -20.74 18.09
CA MET A 1 26.71 -19.65 18.37
C MET A 1 26.54 -18.92 17.06
N THR A 2 25.36 -18.96 16.47
CA THR A 2 25.08 -18.21 15.25
C THR A 2 25.17 -16.72 15.60
N GLU A 3 25.99 -15.99 14.86
CA GLU A 3 26.10 -14.53 15.04
C GLU A 3 24.72 -13.91 14.78
N SER A 4 24.31 -12.97 15.63
CA SER A 4 23.00 -12.34 15.55
C SER A 4 23.16 -10.85 15.29
N VAL A 5 22.27 -10.30 14.48
CA VAL A 5 22.06 -8.85 14.33
C VAL A 5 20.67 -8.51 14.85
N PHE A 6 20.40 -7.24 15.09
CA PHE A 6 19.13 -6.76 15.63
C PHE A 6 18.30 -6.13 14.53
N TYR A 7 17.15 -6.72 14.26
CA TYR A 7 16.15 -6.16 13.37
C TYR A 7 15.37 -5.08 14.12
N ALA A 8 15.30 -3.88 13.54
CA ALA A 8 14.56 -2.76 14.11
C ALA A 8 13.23 -2.54 13.39
N TYR A 9 12.14 -2.54 14.15
CA TYR A 9 10.77 -2.46 13.62
C TYR A 9 10.27 -1.02 13.56
N ALA A 10 10.42 -0.30 14.68
CA ALA A 10 9.85 1.02 14.83
C ALA A 10 10.53 1.80 15.95
N VAL A 11 10.41 3.12 15.86
CA VAL A 11 10.73 4.06 16.94
C VAL A 11 9.42 4.58 17.53
N VAL A 12 9.34 4.64 18.85
CA VAL A 12 8.17 5.14 19.60
C VAL A 12 8.62 6.06 20.72
N ARG A 13 7.69 6.84 21.26
CA ARG A 13 7.93 7.52 22.54
C ARG A 13 7.99 6.49 23.66
N ASN A 14 8.95 6.65 24.55
CA ASN A 14 9.07 5.85 25.75
C ASN A 14 7.84 6.08 26.64
N ALA A 15 7.08 5.01 26.86
CA ALA A 15 5.84 5.03 27.62
C ALA A 15 5.75 3.75 28.46
N ALA A 16 5.06 3.83 29.60
CA ALA A 16 4.82 2.67 30.42
C ALA A 16 3.91 1.65 29.69
N GLY A 17 4.22 0.36 29.83
CA GLY A 17 3.40 -0.74 29.30
C GLY A 17 3.74 -1.17 27.86
N LEU A 18 4.76 -0.60 27.22
CA LEU A 18 5.20 -1.02 25.89
C LEU A 18 5.73 -2.46 25.87
N ASP A 19 6.47 -2.88 26.90
CA ASP A 19 6.92 -4.27 27.01
C ASP A 19 5.74 -5.23 27.12
N THR A 20 4.70 -4.86 27.89
CA THR A 20 3.46 -5.64 28.02
C THR A 20 2.68 -5.70 26.71
N ALA A 21 2.67 -4.62 25.92
CA ALA A 21 2.06 -4.61 24.59
C ALA A 21 2.73 -5.58 23.62
N LEU A 22 4.00 -5.93 23.87
CA LEU A 22 4.78 -6.87 23.06
C LEU A 22 4.81 -8.29 23.65
N GLU A 23 4.18 -8.53 24.80
CA GLU A 23 4.09 -9.88 25.38
C GLU A 23 3.34 -10.82 24.43
N GLY A 24 4.01 -11.90 24.02
CA GLY A 24 3.46 -12.89 23.08
C GLY A 24 3.52 -12.45 21.61
N VAL A 25 3.98 -11.24 21.31
CA VAL A 25 4.25 -10.80 19.93
C VAL A 25 5.58 -11.41 19.47
N VAL A 26 5.53 -12.10 18.35
CA VAL A 26 6.69 -12.77 17.76
C VAL A 26 7.18 -11.93 16.58
N GLY A 27 8.45 -11.54 16.65
CA GLY A 27 9.13 -10.81 15.59
C GLY A 27 9.59 -11.71 14.45
N VAL A 28 10.30 -11.10 13.52
CA VAL A 28 11.00 -11.75 12.40
C VAL A 28 11.91 -12.86 12.93
N ALA A 29 12.01 -13.95 12.16
CA ALA A 29 12.72 -15.18 12.52
C ALA A 29 12.23 -15.85 13.82
N GLY A 30 11.00 -15.56 14.27
CA GLY A 30 10.43 -16.18 15.47
C GLY A 30 10.97 -15.61 16.78
N ALA A 31 11.69 -14.49 16.74
CA ALA A 31 12.38 -13.94 17.89
C ALA A 31 11.46 -13.06 18.78
N PRO A 32 11.65 -13.07 20.11
CA PRO A 32 10.93 -12.16 21.00
C PRO A 32 11.36 -10.72 20.74
N VAL A 33 10.38 -9.81 20.76
CA VAL A 33 10.61 -8.36 20.61
C VAL A 33 10.87 -7.73 21.98
N HIS A 34 11.81 -6.81 22.04
CA HIS A 34 12.10 -6.03 23.24
C HIS A 34 12.40 -4.58 22.88
N MET A 35 12.40 -3.73 23.92
CA MET A 35 12.61 -2.30 23.79
C MET A 35 14.06 -1.91 24.10
N VAL A 36 14.66 -1.09 23.24
CA VAL A 36 15.99 -0.49 23.45
C VAL A 36 15.85 1.03 23.47
N SER A 37 16.13 1.64 24.62
CA SER A 37 16.14 3.11 24.79
C SER A 37 17.56 3.67 24.67
N GLU A 38 17.71 4.90 24.20
CA GLU A 38 19.01 5.58 24.03
C GLU A 38 19.79 5.67 25.35
N GLY A 39 19.12 6.00 26.45
CA GLY A 39 19.69 6.03 27.79
C GLY A 39 18.62 6.17 28.89
N PRO A 40 19.04 6.18 30.18
CA PRO A 40 18.12 6.42 31.29
C PRO A 40 17.42 7.78 31.16
N GLY A 41 16.09 7.78 31.21
CA GLY A 41 15.29 9.00 31.09
C GLY A 41 15.12 9.51 29.65
N SER A 42 15.54 8.75 28.64
CA SER A 42 15.28 9.08 27.24
C SER A 42 13.80 8.91 26.90
N ASP A 43 13.27 9.85 26.11
CA ASP A 43 11.88 9.85 25.64
C ASP A 43 11.68 8.97 24.40
N LEU A 44 12.74 8.38 23.84
CA LEU A 44 12.68 7.55 22.64
C LEU A 44 13.16 6.13 22.92
N THR A 45 12.48 5.19 22.27
CA THR A 45 12.84 3.78 22.34
C THR A 45 12.53 3.10 21.01
N ALA A 46 13.34 2.11 20.65
CA ALA A 46 13.16 1.28 19.47
C ALA A 46 12.66 -0.10 19.87
N ALA A 47 11.71 -0.64 19.11
CA ALA A 47 11.32 -2.04 19.20
C ALA A 47 12.23 -2.87 18.29
N VAL A 48 12.87 -3.89 18.83
CA VAL A 48 13.89 -4.69 18.14
C VAL A 48 13.81 -6.17 18.49
N SER A 49 14.36 -7.04 17.64
CA SER A 49 14.55 -8.46 17.96
C SER A 49 15.81 -9.01 17.29
N PRO A 50 16.48 -10.03 17.88
CA PRO A 50 17.62 -10.67 17.24
C PRO A 50 17.18 -11.49 16.02
N VAL A 51 17.99 -11.49 14.97
CA VAL A 51 17.82 -12.32 13.77
C VAL A 51 19.17 -12.92 13.35
N PRO A 52 19.19 -14.07 12.64
CA PRO A 52 20.42 -14.69 12.18
C PRO A 52 21.20 -13.77 11.25
N ALA A 53 22.45 -13.43 11.59
CA ALA A 53 23.25 -12.50 10.80
C ALA A 53 23.47 -13.00 9.36
N GLU A 54 23.53 -14.31 9.17
CA GLU A 54 23.74 -14.94 7.86
C GLU A 54 22.58 -14.70 6.87
N GLU A 55 21.34 -14.58 7.35
CA GLU A 55 20.16 -14.33 6.51
C GLU A 55 19.99 -12.83 6.17
N PHE A 56 20.44 -11.96 7.08
CA PHE A 56 20.25 -10.50 6.97
C PHE A 56 21.50 -9.74 6.49
N GLN A 57 22.57 -10.45 6.14
CA GLN A 57 23.69 -9.88 5.40
C GLN A 57 23.28 -9.48 3.98
N GLU A 58 23.82 -8.38 3.47
CA GLU A 58 23.42 -7.75 2.21
C GLU A 58 23.23 -8.72 1.04
N ARG A 59 24.16 -9.67 0.84
CA ARG A 59 24.08 -10.65 -0.25
C ARG A 59 22.99 -11.69 -0.06
N ALA A 60 22.76 -12.15 1.17
CA ALA A 60 21.71 -13.11 1.47
C ALA A 60 20.34 -12.42 1.41
N LEU A 61 20.24 -11.22 2.01
CA LEU A 61 19.05 -10.40 1.99
C LEU A 61 18.57 -10.12 0.56
N ARG A 62 19.46 -9.75 -0.37
CA ARG A 62 19.07 -9.56 -1.78
C ARG A 62 18.41 -10.79 -2.40
N ARG A 63 18.91 -12.00 -2.12
CA ARG A 63 18.31 -13.25 -2.62
C ARG A 63 16.98 -13.55 -1.93
N HIS A 64 16.91 -13.31 -0.63
CA HIS A 64 15.69 -13.52 0.13
C HIS A 64 14.58 -12.52 -0.24
N LEU A 65 14.93 -11.31 -0.67
CA LEU A 65 13.97 -10.35 -1.22
C LEU A 65 13.38 -10.77 -2.58
N GLU A 66 14.02 -11.72 -3.28
CA GLU A 66 13.49 -12.35 -4.49
C GLU A 66 12.59 -13.56 -4.16
N ASP A 67 12.65 -14.06 -2.91
CA ASP A 67 11.80 -15.14 -2.40
C ASP A 67 10.52 -14.53 -1.80
N LEU A 68 9.41 -14.70 -2.52
CA LEU A 68 8.12 -14.12 -2.13
C LEU A 68 7.58 -14.69 -0.81
N ASP A 69 7.80 -15.98 -0.53
CA ASP A 69 7.30 -16.63 0.69
C ASP A 69 8.07 -16.12 1.91
N TRP A 70 9.40 -15.99 1.77
CA TRP A 70 10.23 -15.41 2.82
C TRP A 70 9.88 -13.94 3.04
N LEU A 71 9.74 -13.15 1.97
CA LEU A 71 9.40 -11.74 2.05
C LEU A 71 8.03 -11.53 2.70
N GLU A 72 7.03 -12.35 2.35
CA GLU A 72 5.71 -12.32 2.99
C GLU A 72 5.82 -12.61 4.49
N ALA A 73 6.57 -13.64 4.87
CA ALA A 73 6.76 -14.00 6.28
C ALA A 73 7.41 -12.86 7.07
N VAL A 74 8.47 -12.24 6.53
CA VAL A 74 9.16 -11.11 7.15
C VAL A 74 8.25 -9.88 7.23
N ALA A 75 7.53 -9.55 6.16
CA ALA A 75 6.61 -8.43 6.13
C ALA A 75 5.46 -8.60 7.13
N ARG A 76 4.89 -9.80 7.23
CA ARG A 76 3.82 -10.12 8.19
C ARG A 76 4.29 -9.99 9.63
N ALA A 77 5.46 -10.54 9.95
CA ALA A 77 6.05 -10.43 11.29
C ALA A 77 6.35 -8.97 11.65
N HIS A 78 6.99 -8.24 10.74
CA HIS A 78 7.27 -6.81 10.90
C HIS A 78 5.99 -6.00 11.14
N HIS A 79 4.95 -6.26 10.35
CA HIS A 79 3.67 -5.58 10.47
C HIS A 79 2.98 -5.88 11.81
N SER A 80 3.00 -7.13 12.25
CA SER A 80 2.37 -7.55 13.52
C SER A 80 2.96 -6.81 14.73
N VAL A 81 4.28 -6.60 14.74
CA VAL A 81 4.95 -5.80 15.79
C VAL A 81 4.49 -4.35 15.78
N ILE A 82 4.41 -3.74 14.59
CA ILE A 82 3.99 -2.35 14.44
C ILE A 82 2.52 -2.17 14.82
N GLU A 83 1.63 -3.08 14.43
CA GLU A 83 0.21 -3.03 14.82
C GLU A 83 0.03 -3.14 16.34
N ALA A 84 0.77 -4.06 16.99
CA ALA A 84 0.73 -4.20 18.44
C ALA A 84 1.15 -2.90 19.15
N LEU A 85 2.19 -2.23 18.67
CA LEU A 85 2.63 -0.94 19.20
C LEU A 85 1.63 0.19 18.88
N ALA A 86 1.10 0.22 17.65
CA ALA A 86 0.18 1.25 17.19
C ALA A 86 -1.15 1.25 17.93
N ALA A 87 -1.55 0.10 18.49
CA ALA A 87 -2.71 0.01 19.38
C ALA A 87 -2.54 0.78 20.71
N HIS A 88 -1.29 1.12 21.09
CA HIS A 88 -0.96 1.70 22.39
C HIS A 88 -0.34 3.10 22.28
N THR A 89 0.39 3.39 21.20
CA THR A 89 1.13 4.64 21.04
C THR A 89 1.25 5.07 19.58
N THR A 90 1.76 6.29 19.35
CA THR A 90 2.15 6.72 18.01
C THR A 90 3.45 6.03 17.62
N VAL A 91 3.46 5.43 16.43
CA VAL A 91 4.57 4.64 15.93
C VAL A 91 5.20 5.32 14.73
N LEU A 92 6.53 5.29 14.68
CA LEU A 92 7.32 5.60 13.49
C LEU A 92 7.86 4.27 12.95
N PRO A 93 7.17 3.64 11.98
CA PRO A 93 7.67 2.45 11.31
C PRO A 93 9.04 2.68 10.68
N LEU A 94 9.99 1.79 10.94
CA LEU A 94 11.25 1.75 10.19
C LEU A 94 11.04 0.92 8.91
N ARG A 95 11.92 1.11 7.93
CA ARG A 95 11.84 0.35 6.68
C ARG A 95 12.06 -1.14 6.95
N LEU A 96 11.41 -1.98 6.15
CA LEU A 96 11.61 -3.42 6.18
C LEU A 96 13.11 -3.74 6.02
N ALA A 97 13.58 -4.73 6.78
CA ALA A 97 14.97 -5.19 6.79
C ALA A 97 15.99 -4.14 7.26
N THR A 98 15.58 -3.20 8.13
CA THR A 98 16.51 -2.34 8.88
C THR A 98 17.16 -3.15 9.99
N VAL A 99 18.47 -3.40 9.90
CA VAL A 99 19.23 -4.21 10.87
C VAL A 99 20.45 -3.46 11.42
N TYR A 100 20.78 -3.72 12.68
CA TYR A 100 21.92 -3.16 13.41
C TYR A 100 22.77 -4.27 14.02
N LEU A 101 24.07 -4.03 14.20
CA LEU A 101 24.98 -5.04 14.74
C LEU A 101 24.69 -5.38 16.20
N ASP A 102 24.30 -4.38 16.99
CA ASP A 102 24.07 -4.50 18.43
C ASP A 102 23.16 -3.37 18.95
N ASP A 103 22.72 -3.51 20.21
CA ASP A 103 21.98 -2.48 20.94
C ASP A 103 22.71 -1.13 20.98
N GLY A 104 24.04 -1.12 21.00
CA GLY A 104 24.84 0.11 21.04
C GLY A 104 24.62 0.94 19.77
N ARG A 105 24.57 0.29 18.61
CA ARG A 105 24.25 0.93 17.32
C ARG A 105 22.82 1.43 17.26
N ILE A 106 21.88 0.72 17.87
CA ILE A 106 20.48 1.17 17.98
C ILE A 106 20.40 2.44 18.85
N ARG A 107 21.08 2.45 20.01
CA ARG A 107 21.15 3.64 20.88
C ARG A 107 21.81 4.83 20.18
N ALA A 108 22.87 4.59 19.42
CA ALA A 108 23.53 5.63 18.62
C ALA A 108 22.56 6.22 17.58
N MET A 109 21.82 5.38 16.85
CA MET A 109 20.79 5.86 15.90
C MET A 109 19.70 6.69 16.61
N LEU A 110 19.19 6.22 17.75
CA LEU A 110 18.19 6.97 18.52
C LEU A 110 18.74 8.33 19.01
N HIS A 111 20.02 8.41 19.33
CA HIS A 111 20.69 9.65 19.76
C HIS A 111 20.90 10.63 18.59
N GLU A 112 21.47 10.13 17.50
CA GLU A 112 21.83 10.93 16.32
C GLU A 112 20.57 11.54 15.66
N ASP A 113 19.48 10.78 15.58
CA ASP A 113 18.23 11.19 14.93
C ASP A 113 17.13 11.61 15.94
N ALA A 114 17.48 11.85 17.21
CA ALA A 114 16.52 12.08 18.29
C ALA A 114 15.50 13.20 17.99
N GLU A 115 15.99 14.33 17.47
CA GLU A 115 15.16 15.48 17.12
C GLU A 115 14.21 15.14 15.97
N LEU A 116 14.72 14.51 14.91
CA LEU A 116 13.94 14.10 13.75
C LEU A 116 12.82 13.12 14.14
N PHE A 117 13.13 12.09 14.93
CA PHE A 117 12.12 11.14 15.40
C PHE A 117 11.09 11.81 16.29
N SER A 118 11.52 12.69 17.19
CA SER A 118 10.61 13.40 18.10
C SER A 118 9.63 14.30 17.33
N GLN A 119 10.12 15.05 16.35
CA GLN A 119 9.28 15.90 15.50
C GLN A 119 8.32 15.07 14.65
N THR A 120 8.81 13.97 14.08
CA THR A 120 7.99 13.08 13.24
C THR A 120 6.89 12.39 14.07
N LEU A 121 7.23 11.84 15.23
CA LEU A 121 6.25 11.26 16.16
C LEU A 121 5.23 12.29 16.64
N GLN A 122 5.63 13.54 16.86
CA GLN A 122 4.70 14.62 17.20
C GLN A 122 3.75 14.93 16.05
N ARG A 123 4.28 15.01 14.82
CA ARG A 123 3.48 15.25 13.61
C ARG A 123 2.50 14.12 13.33
N LEU A 124 2.85 12.87 13.63
CA LEU A 124 2.02 11.69 13.39
C LEU A 124 1.03 11.40 14.52
N ALA A 125 1.12 12.11 15.65
CA ALA A 125 0.29 11.84 16.81
C ALA A 125 -1.21 11.96 16.49
N GLY A 126 -1.99 10.94 16.89
CA GLY A 126 -3.43 10.88 16.70
C GLY A 126 -3.89 10.71 15.24
N GLN A 127 -2.96 10.40 14.33
CA GLN A 127 -3.24 10.28 12.90
C GLN A 127 -3.03 8.85 12.42
N LEU A 128 -3.77 8.50 11.37
CA LEU A 128 -3.84 7.18 10.78
C LEU A 128 -3.68 7.31 9.26
N GLU A 129 -2.98 6.36 8.67
CA GLU A 129 -2.82 6.29 7.23
C GLU A 129 -3.96 5.49 6.59
N TRP A 130 -4.46 6.01 5.47
CA TRP A 130 -5.46 5.36 4.63
C TRP A 130 -5.00 5.30 3.19
N GLY A 131 -4.93 4.09 2.64
CA GLY A 131 -4.61 3.86 1.23
C GLY A 131 -5.86 3.96 0.36
N VAL A 132 -5.74 4.63 -0.79
CA VAL A 132 -6.80 4.73 -1.80
C VAL A 132 -6.25 4.30 -3.15
N LYS A 133 -6.90 3.29 -3.73
CA LYS A 133 -6.58 2.78 -5.06
C LYS A 133 -7.77 2.91 -5.99
N ILE A 134 -7.54 3.39 -7.21
CA ILE A 134 -8.57 3.47 -8.25
C ILE A 134 -8.20 2.50 -9.37
N TYR A 135 -9.18 1.71 -9.78
CA TYR A 135 -9.06 0.70 -10.81
C TYR A 135 -10.02 0.97 -11.97
N VAL A 136 -9.53 0.76 -13.19
CA VAL A 136 -10.34 0.72 -14.41
C VAL A 136 -10.67 -0.74 -14.71
N GLU A 137 -11.95 -1.09 -14.67
CA GLU A 137 -12.44 -2.43 -14.98
C GLU A 137 -13.09 -2.47 -16.37
N PRO A 138 -12.59 -3.31 -17.29
CA PRO A 138 -13.26 -3.51 -18.57
C PRO A 138 -14.66 -4.10 -18.33
N GLN A 139 -15.71 -3.38 -18.72
CA GLN A 139 -17.05 -3.94 -18.68
C GLN A 139 -17.17 -5.08 -19.71
N PRO A 140 -17.68 -6.27 -19.31
CA PRO A 140 -18.00 -7.30 -20.28
C PRO A 140 -19.12 -6.79 -21.20
N ASP A 141 -18.92 -6.89 -22.50
CA ASP A 141 -19.91 -6.57 -23.53
C ASP A 141 -21.16 -7.46 -23.35
N THR A 142 -22.14 -6.99 -22.60
CA THR A 142 -23.45 -7.68 -22.42
C THR A 142 -24.33 -7.59 -23.67
N ARG A 143 -23.87 -6.88 -24.72
CA ARG A 143 -24.53 -6.77 -26.04
C ARG A 143 -24.13 -7.85 -27.04
N ARG A 144 -23.70 -9.02 -26.58
CA ARG A 144 -23.60 -10.20 -27.46
C ARG A 144 -24.95 -10.92 -27.42
N PRO A 145 -25.75 -10.95 -28.51
CA PRO A 145 -26.85 -11.90 -28.57
C PRO A 145 -26.22 -13.30 -28.56
N GLY A 146 -26.50 -14.10 -27.53
CA GLY A 146 -26.12 -15.50 -27.50
C GLY A 146 -26.77 -16.26 -28.66
N PRO A 147 -26.15 -17.31 -29.21
CA PRO A 147 -26.74 -18.08 -30.28
C PRO A 147 -27.80 -19.02 -29.68
N ALA A 148 -29.07 -18.62 -29.67
CA ALA A 148 -30.15 -19.56 -29.41
C ALA A 148 -31.48 -19.16 -30.07
N SER A 149 -31.89 -20.05 -30.98
CA SER A 149 -33.23 -20.28 -31.53
C SER A 149 -33.76 -19.36 -32.63
N ALA A 150 -33.48 -19.75 -33.87
CA ALA A 150 -34.38 -19.54 -34.99
C ALA A 150 -34.46 -20.82 -35.83
N ALA A 151 -35.16 -21.83 -35.30
CA ALA A 151 -35.83 -22.82 -36.14
C ALA A 151 -37.21 -22.23 -36.48
N GLY A 152 -37.41 -21.80 -37.74
CA GLY A 152 -38.74 -21.36 -38.17
C GLY A 152 -38.80 -20.45 -39.40
N SER A 153 -39.01 -21.09 -40.55
CA SER A 153 -39.58 -20.57 -41.80
C SER A 153 -38.71 -19.71 -42.72
N ALA A 154 -38.55 -20.24 -43.94
CA ALA A 154 -38.04 -19.56 -45.11
C ALA A 154 -39.11 -18.65 -45.72
N SER A 155 -38.72 -17.44 -46.13
CA SER A 155 -39.24 -16.82 -47.35
C SER A 155 -38.22 -15.82 -47.88
N ALA A 156 -38.15 -15.76 -49.20
CA ALA A 156 -37.13 -15.11 -50.00
C ALA A 156 -37.39 -13.60 -50.21
N ALA A 157 -36.31 -12.97 -50.69
CA ALA A 157 -36.22 -11.68 -51.39
C ALA A 157 -35.97 -10.41 -50.55
N ASP A 158 -34.96 -9.68 -51.04
CA ASP A 158 -34.64 -8.26 -50.83
C ASP A 158 -34.19 -7.82 -49.44
N THR A 159 -32.89 -7.93 -49.19
CA THR A 159 -31.94 -6.81 -49.19
C THR A 159 -30.59 -7.37 -48.74
N THR A 160 -29.62 -7.55 -49.65
CA THR A 160 -28.24 -7.90 -49.28
C THR A 160 -27.59 -6.71 -48.58
N ALA A 161 -27.94 -6.51 -47.32
CA ALA A 161 -27.32 -5.54 -46.43
C ALA A 161 -25.92 -6.01 -46.06
N ASP A 162 -24.95 -5.67 -46.89
CA ASP A 162 -23.61 -5.15 -46.59
C ASP A 162 -23.15 -5.24 -45.11
N THR A 163 -23.04 -6.46 -44.58
CA THR A 163 -22.58 -6.72 -43.21
C THR A 163 -21.53 -7.84 -43.24
N GLY A 164 -20.44 -7.61 -43.96
CA GLY A 164 -19.32 -8.54 -43.98
C GLY A 164 -18.65 -8.68 -42.60
N PRO A 165 -18.03 -9.84 -42.29
CA PRO A 165 -17.36 -10.11 -41.01
C PRO A 165 -16.29 -9.07 -40.64
N GLY A 166 -15.64 -8.45 -41.63
CA GLY A 166 -14.69 -7.35 -41.42
C GLY A 166 -15.32 -6.06 -40.88
N ARG A 167 -16.53 -5.69 -41.34
CA ARG A 167 -17.25 -4.51 -40.81
C ARG A 167 -17.76 -4.76 -39.39
N ALA A 168 -18.20 -5.99 -39.10
CA ALA A 168 -18.59 -6.40 -37.76
C ALA A 168 -17.40 -6.35 -36.78
N TYR A 169 -16.24 -6.86 -37.19
CA TYR A 169 -14.99 -6.77 -36.42
C TYR A 169 -14.57 -5.31 -36.16
N LEU A 170 -14.58 -4.46 -37.18
CA LEU A 170 -14.22 -3.05 -37.02
C LEU A 170 -15.21 -2.28 -36.12
N ARG A 171 -16.52 -2.58 -36.21
CA ARG A 171 -17.54 -2.01 -35.31
C ARG A 171 -17.32 -2.45 -33.86
N ALA A 172 -17.08 -3.74 -33.61
CA ALA A 172 -16.77 -4.27 -32.29
C ALA A 172 -15.50 -3.63 -31.72
N ARG A 173 -14.44 -3.51 -32.53
CA ARG A 173 -13.18 -2.87 -32.12
C ARG A 173 -13.36 -1.37 -31.81
N ARG A 174 -14.21 -0.66 -32.55
CA ARG A 174 -14.52 0.76 -32.28
C ARG A 174 -15.34 0.92 -31.00
N ALA A 175 -16.35 0.08 -30.80
CA ALA A 175 -17.16 0.08 -29.57
C ALA A 175 -16.30 -0.22 -28.34
N GLN A 176 -15.39 -1.20 -28.43
CA GLN A 176 -14.46 -1.53 -27.36
C GLN A 176 -13.51 -0.36 -27.02
N ARG A 177 -12.99 0.36 -28.03
CA ARG A 177 -12.15 1.56 -27.79
C ARG A 177 -12.94 2.66 -27.09
N HIS A 178 -14.15 2.95 -27.59
CA HIS A 178 -15.01 3.98 -27.00
C HIS A 178 -15.37 3.66 -25.55
N SER A 179 -15.74 2.40 -25.27
CA SER A 179 -16.03 1.96 -23.90
C SER A 179 -14.81 2.05 -22.99
N ARG A 180 -13.60 1.74 -23.47
CA ARG A 180 -12.37 1.95 -22.70
C ARG A 180 -12.11 3.42 -22.43
N GLU A 181 -12.24 4.28 -23.45
CA GLU A 181 -12.09 5.73 -23.31
C GLU A 181 -13.06 6.29 -22.27
N GLU A 182 -14.34 5.89 -22.31
CA GLU A 182 -15.35 6.25 -21.30
C GLU A 182 -14.94 5.82 -19.89
N CYS A 183 -14.37 4.62 -19.71
CA CYS A 183 -13.93 4.15 -18.39
C CYS A 183 -12.70 4.92 -17.87
N TYR A 184 -11.75 5.31 -18.74
CA TYR A 184 -10.61 6.13 -18.32
C TYR A 184 -11.02 7.56 -17.97
N GLU A 185 -11.94 8.17 -18.73
CA GLU A 185 -12.49 9.49 -18.38
C GLU A 185 -13.26 9.43 -17.05
N ALA A 186 -14.07 8.40 -16.85
CA ALA A 186 -14.74 8.16 -15.57
C ALA A 186 -13.72 7.98 -14.43
N ALA A 187 -12.64 7.23 -14.63
CA ALA A 187 -11.60 7.06 -13.61
C ALA A 187 -10.84 8.36 -13.32
N ARG A 188 -10.62 9.20 -14.33
CA ARG A 188 -10.04 10.54 -14.16
C ARG A 188 -10.96 11.41 -13.30
N GLU A 189 -12.26 11.42 -13.58
CA GLU A 189 -13.24 12.15 -12.78
C GLU A 189 -13.28 11.64 -11.33
N ALA A 190 -13.23 10.32 -11.13
CA ALA A 190 -13.12 9.73 -9.79
C ALA A 190 -11.85 10.19 -9.06
N ALA A 191 -10.70 10.20 -9.75
CA ALA A 191 -9.43 10.66 -9.18
C ALA A 191 -9.49 12.13 -8.77
N GLU A 192 -10.08 13.01 -9.59
CA GLU A 192 -10.25 14.43 -9.27
C GLU A 192 -11.18 14.63 -8.05
N ARG A 193 -12.27 13.84 -7.95
CA ARG A 193 -13.16 13.84 -6.77
C ARG A 193 -12.43 13.40 -5.50
N VAL A 194 -11.69 12.29 -5.57
CA VAL A 194 -10.92 11.75 -4.44
C VAL A 194 -9.83 12.72 -3.98
N GLU A 195 -9.10 13.31 -4.93
CA GLU A 195 -8.06 14.30 -4.62
C GLU A 195 -8.65 15.54 -3.93
N SER A 196 -9.82 16.02 -4.38
CA SER A 196 -10.53 17.12 -3.72
C SER A 196 -10.93 16.79 -2.27
N ILE A 197 -11.45 15.58 -2.04
CA ILE A 197 -11.76 15.08 -0.69
C ILE A 197 -10.49 15.01 0.17
N GLY A 198 -9.41 14.46 -0.39
CA GLY A 198 -8.09 14.37 0.24
C GLY A 198 -7.57 15.72 0.68
N ARG A 199 -7.52 16.71 -0.22
CA ARG A 199 -7.06 18.08 0.11
C ARG A 199 -7.89 18.75 1.21
N ALA A 200 -9.18 18.43 1.31
CA ALA A 200 -10.07 19.06 2.28
C ALA A 200 -9.99 18.42 3.68
N MET A 201 -9.58 17.16 3.78
CA MET A 201 -9.70 16.37 5.01
C MET A 201 -8.38 15.81 5.54
N ALA A 202 -7.42 15.52 4.67
CA ALA A 202 -6.14 14.95 5.04
C ALA A 202 -5.17 16.02 5.53
N THR A 203 -4.38 15.68 6.54
CA THR A 203 -3.29 16.51 7.04
C THR A 203 -2.05 16.41 6.15
N ASP A 204 -1.89 15.28 5.45
CA ASP A 204 -0.79 15.02 4.53
C ASP A 204 -1.22 14.00 3.43
N HIS A 205 -0.50 13.99 2.31
CA HIS A 205 -0.78 13.14 1.15
C HIS A 205 0.52 12.62 0.51
N ALA A 206 0.54 11.33 0.21
CA ALA A 206 1.63 10.69 -0.52
C ALA A 206 1.08 9.94 -1.74
N ARG A 207 1.76 10.05 -2.89
CA ARG A 207 1.42 9.32 -4.11
C ARG A 207 2.46 8.25 -4.38
N HIS A 208 2.01 7.00 -4.52
CA HIS A 208 2.85 5.87 -4.85
C HIS A 208 2.78 5.52 -6.34
N ARG A 209 3.76 4.74 -6.80
CA ARG A 209 3.72 4.15 -8.13
C ARG A 209 2.51 3.20 -8.21
N VAL A 210 1.78 3.29 -9.32
CA VAL A 210 0.71 2.34 -9.62
C VAL A 210 1.31 0.95 -9.85
N GLN A 211 0.68 -0.08 -9.29
CA GLN A 211 1.17 -1.45 -9.42
C GLN A 211 0.92 -1.92 -10.87
N GLN A 212 1.98 -2.36 -11.55
CA GLN A 212 1.95 -2.93 -12.90
C GLN A 212 2.65 -4.30 -12.89
N GLY A 213 2.23 -5.24 -13.73
CA GLY A 213 2.89 -6.55 -13.91
C GLY A 213 2.23 -7.72 -13.18
N GLU A 214 2.95 -8.84 -13.04
CA GLU A 214 2.44 -10.14 -12.52
C GLU A 214 1.89 -10.08 -11.08
N LEU A 215 2.28 -9.06 -10.30
CA LEU A 215 1.77 -8.79 -8.95
C LEU A 215 0.37 -8.12 -8.95
N ALA A 216 -0.11 -7.63 -10.09
CA ALA A 216 -1.46 -7.14 -10.26
C ALA A 216 -2.42 -8.31 -10.54
N THR A 217 -2.60 -9.20 -9.57
CA THR A 217 -3.45 -10.40 -9.68
C THR A 217 -4.96 -10.11 -9.57
N GLY A 218 -5.38 -8.84 -9.71
CA GLY A 218 -6.76 -8.39 -9.61
C GLY A 218 -7.44 -8.12 -10.95
N ALA A 219 -8.77 -8.02 -10.94
CA ALA A 219 -9.53 -7.51 -12.07
C ALA A 219 -9.34 -5.99 -12.18
N GLY A 220 -8.86 -5.53 -13.35
CA GLY A 220 -8.73 -4.12 -13.69
C GLY A 220 -7.32 -3.54 -13.60
N GLU A 221 -7.11 -2.40 -14.26
CA GLU A 221 -5.85 -1.65 -14.28
C GLU A 221 -5.83 -0.62 -13.15
N ASN A 222 -4.81 -0.65 -12.29
CA ASN A 222 -4.64 0.36 -11.24
C ASN A 222 -4.13 1.67 -11.86
N VAL A 223 -4.89 2.76 -11.67
CA VAL A 223 -4.57 4.09 -12.22
C VAL A 223 -4.24 5.11 -11.13
N VAL A 224 -4.60 4.85 -9.88
CA VAL A 224 -4.23 5.67 -8.71
C VAL A 224 -3.84 4.75 -7.56
N ASN A 225 -2.81 5.15 -6.82
CA ASN A 225 -2.33 4.50 -5.60
C ASN A 225 -1.81 5.60 -4.65
N ASP A 226 -2.73 6.19 -3.91
CA ASP A 226 -2.45 7.32 -3.02
C ASP A 226 -2.60 6.89 -1.54
N ALA A 227 -1.90 7.56 -0.64
CA ALA A 227 -2.05 7.43 0.80
C ALA A 227 -2.39 8.80 1.40
N TYR A 228 -3.28 8.81 2.38
CA TYR A 228 -3.75 10.00 3.07
C TYR A 228 -3.56 9.85 4.57
N LEU A 229 -2.99 10.86 5.20
CA LEU A 229 -2.86 10.95 6.64
C LEU A 229 -4.07 11.70 7.20
N LEU A 230 -4.79 11.07 8.13
CA LEU A 230 -6.06 11.57 8.65
C LEU A 230 -6.09 11.51 10.16
N THR A 231 -6.69 12.49 10.82
CA THR A 231 -7.02 12.36 12.25
C THR A 231 -8.07 11.27 12.45
N HIS A 232 -8.11 10.67 13.63
CA HIS A 232 -9.05 9.60 13.94
C HIS A 232 -10.51 9.97 13.64
N GLU A 233 -10.90 11.21 13.96
CA GLU A 233 -12.26 11.74 13.79
C GLU A 233 -12.67 11.88 12.31
N ALA A 234 -11.72 12.20 11.42
CA ALA A 234 -11.99 12.42 10.01
C ALA A 234 -12.16 11.10 9.22
N THR A 235 -11.69 9.97 9.76
CA THR A 235 -11.57 8.69 9.04
C THR A 235 -12.89 8.16 8.48
N ALA A 236 -13.95 8.14 9.29
CA ALA A 236 -15.24 7.58 8.90
C ALA A 236 -15.90 8.38 7.76
N GLU A 237 -15.84 9.71 7.86
CA GLU A 237 -16.39 10.59 6.84
C GLU A 237 -15.56 10.54 5.55
N PHE A 238 -14.22 10.54 5.67
CA PHE A 238 -13.33 10.42 4.52
C PHE A 238 -13.61 9.14 3.73
N ARG A 239 -13.62 7.98 4.41
CA ARG A 239 -13.87 6.68 3.77
C ARG A 239 -15.20 6.67 3.01
N LYS A 240 -16.26 7.21 3.63
CA LYS A 240 -17.57 7.30 2.98
C LYS A 240 -17.51 8.16 1.71
N ARG A 241 -16.98 9.38 1.79
CA ARG A 241 -16.91 10.31 0.65
C ARG A 241 -16.07 9.74 -0.50
N VAL A 242 -14.95 9.07 -0.19
CA VAL A 242 -14.09 8.44 -1.20
C VAL A 242 -14.78 7.29 -1.91
N LEU A 243 -15.51 6.42 -1.19
CA LEU A 243 -16.28 5.35 -1.82
C LEU A 243 -17.44 5.91 -2.66
N ASP A 244 -18.11 6.95 -2.19
CA ASP A 244 -19.17 7.65 -2.93
C ASP A 244 -18.64 8.37 -4.19
N ALA A 245 -17.32 8.63 -4.29
CA ALA A 245 -16.73 9.31 -5.44
C ALA A 245 -16.85 8.50 -6.75
N ALA A 246 -16.93 7.17 -6.68
CA ALA A 246 -17.17 6.29 -7.82
C ALA A 246 -18.65 6.24 -8.26
N HIS A 247 -19.57 6.81 -7.47
CA HIS A 247 -20.99 6.71 -7.78
C HIS A 247 -21.33 7.41 -9.11
N GLY A 248 -22.02 6.68 -9.98
CA GLY A 248 -22.39 7.13 -11.33
C GLY A 248 -21.27 7.01 -12.37
N LEU A 249 -20.09 6.49 -12.00
CA LEU A 249 -18.93 6.37 -12.90
C LEU A 249 -18.77 4.91 -13.37
N PRO A 250 -19.08 4.60 -14.65
CA PRO A 250 -19.05 3.23 -15.14
C PRO A 250 -17.62 2.71 -15.24
N GLY A 251 -17.40 1.45 -14.84
CA GLY A 251 -16.09 0.78 -14.98
C GLY A 251 -15.01 1.28 -14.02
N VAL A 252 -15.39 2.01 -12.97
CA VAL A 252 -14.48 2.50 -11.94
C VAL A 252 -14.72 1.75 -10.63
N ARG A 253 -13.65 1.20 -10.06
CA ARG A 253 -13.65 0.65 -8.70
C ARG A 253 -12.66 1.42 -7.83
N ILE A 254 -13.09 1.79 -6.63
CA ILE A 254 -12.23 2.43 -5.64
C ILE A 254 -12.09 1.48 -4.45
N ASP A 255 -10.85 1.14 -4.12
CA ASP A 255 -10.52 0.43 -2.89
C ASP A 255 -9.96 1.40 -1.87
N VAL A 256 -10.43 1.29 -0.63
CA VAL A 256 -9.92 2.04 0.51
C VAL A 256 -9.41 1.04 1.55
N THR A 257 -8.12 1.13 1.90
CA THR A 257 -7.47 0.25 2.87
C THR A 257 -6.99 1.02 4.10
N GLY A 258 -6.97 0.36 5.25
CA GLY A 258 -6.59 0.93 6.53
C GLY A 258 -7.67 0.76 7.60
N PRO A 259 -7.50 1.40 8.78
CA PRO A 259 -6.38 2.28 9.11
C PRO A 259 -5.05 1.52 9.24
N TRP A 260 -3.96 2.14 8.80
CA TRP A 260 -2.59 1.61 8.94
C TRP A 260 -1.74 2.53 9.83
N ALA A 261 -0.64 1.98 10.35
CA ALA A 261 0.47 2.79 10.81
C ALA A 261 1.03 3.64 9.65
N PRO A 262 1.60 4.82 9.91
CA PRO A 262 1.89 5.84 8.89
C PRO A 262 3.18 5.56 8.08
N TYR A 263 3.29 4.38 7.47
CA TYR A 263 4.46 3.95 6.67
C TYR A 263 4.86 4.94 5.57
N SER A 264 3.90 5.59 4.92
CA SER A 264 4.19 6.52 3.83
C SER A 264 4.61 7.90 4.28
N PHE A 265 4.50 8.19 5.58
CA PHE A 265 4.72 9.51 6.15
C PHE A 265 5.91 9.56 7.10
N VAL A 266 6.73 8.51 7.20
CA VAL A 266 7.95 8.51 8.04
C VAL A 266 9.19 9.08 7.36
N ALA A 267 9.20 9.21 6.02
CA ALA A 267 10.33 9.78 5.31
C ALA A 267 10.31 11.33 5.38
N PRO A 268 11.45 12.01 5.62
CA PRO A 268 11.50 13.45 5.48
C PRO A 268 11.25 13.84 4.01
N PRO A 269 10.56 14.95 3.73
CA PRO A 269 10.47 15.48 2.37
C PRO A 269 11.88 15.82 1.89
N GLY A 270 12.44 15.01 0.98
CA GLY A 270 13.75 15.26 0.36
C GLY A 270 14.73 14.07 0.28
N THR A 271 14.42 12.90 0.85
CA THR A 271 15.18 11.68 0.50
C THR A 271 14.58 11.07 -0.77
N GLU A 272 15.03 11.57 -1.91
CA GLU A 272 14.84 10.88 -3.19
C GLU A 272 15.38 9.44 -3.10
N ASP A 273 14.57 8.54 -3.61
CA ASP A 273 14.88 7.15 -3.94
C ASP A 273 16.23 7.10 -4.67
N PRO A 274 17.25 6.34 -4.23
CA PRO A 274 18.41 6.08 -5.06
C PRO A 274 17.93 5.29 -6.26
N ALA A 275 17.65 6.01 -7.34
CA ALA A 275 17.20 5.55 -8.64
C ALA A 275 17.64 4.11 -8.93
N THR A 276 16.74 3.15 -8.70
CA THR A 276 16.87 1.83 -9.31
C THR A 276 16.53 1.97 -10.78
N ASP A 277 17.62 1.96 -11.54
CA ASP A 277 17.74 1.46 -12.90
C ASP A 277 17.02 2.26 -14.01
N ARG A 278 17.79 3.14 -14.63
CA ARG A 278 17.52 3.63 -15.98
C ARG A 278 18.41 2.80 -16.92
N PRO A 279 17.86 1.91 -17.77
CA PRO A 279 18.66 1.24 -18.77
C PRO A 279 19.09 2.23 -19.86
N PRO A 280 20.18 1.93 -20.60
CA PRO A 280 20.93 2.88 -21.43
C PRO A 280 20.14 3.49 -22.59
#